data_AF-A0AA87DRP6-F1
#
_entry.id   AF-A0AA87DRP6-F1
#
_cell.length_a   1.000
_cell.length_b   1.000
_cell.length_c   1.000
_cell.angle_alpha   90.00
_cell.angle_beta   90.00
_cell.angle_gamma   90.00
#
_symmetry.space_group_name_H-M   'P 1'
#
loop_
_entity.id
_entity.type
_entity.pdbx_description
1 polymer ?
#
loop_
_entity_poly.entity_id
_entity_poly.type
_entity_poly.pdbx_seq_one_letter_code
_entity_poly.pdbx_strand_id
1 'polypeptide(L)'
;MEYQEIQNRVKEILPEKRYEHTLRVVEVAKHLAEIYGASLERAALAALVHDVCKPMDEVLMKKYVILHNLDVNLLDYPVEVLHGPVASAYIEEEFGVADEEVKLAVANHTFGRKHMTLLEKIIFIADYIDPQRKHPHLAEVTEVSQYDLDEAVRLAAKYTLVYLIDNDERIYPSLLECYNYYNIKNYRVGFKEKNKDKILTDEKTITIRNKSEAHFKKGDLLEATTYEDPDTVFATLEVDLVKPVTRETLTERYAKYYGVTLDELIEKLAKRYPEDDVLYVVMFHIIKK
;
A
#
# COMPACT_ATOMS: atom_id res chain seq x y z
N MET A 1 18.19 -21.86 15.58
CA MET A 1 17.44 -23.06 16.01
C MET A 1 16.73 -23.65 14.81
N GLU A 2 16.41 -24.94 14.82
CA GLU A 2 15.62 -25.55 13.74
C GLU A 2 14.12 -25.22 13.89
N TYR A 3 13.35 -25.24 12.80
CA TYR A 3 11.93 -24.83 12.79
C TYR A 3 11.10 -25.55 13.87
N GLN A 4 11.30 -26.85 14.06
CA GLN A 4 10.55 -27.63 15.05
C GLN A 4 10.87 -27.22 16.50
N GLU A 5 12.11 -26.83 16.78
CA GLU A 5 12.53 -26.35 18.09
C GLU A 5 11.89 -24.98 18.39
N ILE A 6 11.87 -24.09 17.39
CA ILE A 6 11.20 -22.79 17.47
C ILE A 6 9.71 -22.99 17.72
N GLN A 7 9.06 -23.89 16.98
CA GLN A 7 7.63 -24.17 17.15
C GLN A 7 7.30 -24.65 18.57
N ASN A 8 8.13 -25.52 19.15
CA ASN A 8 7.95 -25.97 20.52
C ASN A 8 8.07 -24.83 21.53
N ARG A 9 9.08 -23.95 21.38
CA ARG A 9 9.23 -22.76 22.25
C ARG A 9 8.07 -21.78 22.09
N VAL A 10 7.62 -21.53 20.87
CA VAL A 10 6.46 -20.67 20.59
C VAL A 10 5.21 -21.21 21.29
N LYS A 11 5.01 -22.55 21.29
CA LYS A 11 3.90 -23.19 22.00
C LYS A 11 3.96 -23.02 23.52
N GLU A 12 5.16 -22.95 24.10
CA GLU A 12 5.35 -22.71 25.54
C GLU A 12 5.09 -21.25 25.93
N ILE A 13 5.42 -20.30 25.04
CA ILE A 13 5.26 -18.86 25.28
C ILE A 13 3.82 -18.41 25.08
N LEU A 14 3.17 -18.88 24.01
CA LEU A 14 1.86 -18.40 23.61
C LEU A 14 0.74 -19.10 24.39
N PRO A 15 -0.28 -18.34 24.86
CA PRO A 15 -1.52 -18.95 25.32
C PRO A 15 -2.16 -19.83 24.24
N GLU A 16 -2.84 -20.90 24.63
CA GLU A 16 -3.39 -21.93 23.72
C GLU A 16 -4.15 -21.34 22.51
N LYS A 17 -5.12 -20.45 22.75
CA LYS A 17 -5.89 -19.79 21.67
C LYS A 17 -5.03 -19.00 20.69
N ARG A 18 -3.95 -18.39 21.20
CA ARG A 18 -3.02 -17.60 20.39
C ARG A 18 -2.12 -18.51 19.57
N TYR A 19 -1.65 -19.61 20.15
CA TYR A 19 -0.90 -20.63 19.44
C TYR A 19 -1.72 -21.28 18.30
N GLU A 20 -2.99 -21.60 18.55
CA GLU A 20 -3.89 -22.10 17.51
C GLU A 20 -4.08 -21.09 16.37
N HIS A 21 -4.21 -19.80 16.70
CA HIS A 21 -4.24 -18.71 15.72
C HIS A 21 -2.95 -18.68 14.89
N THR A 22 -1.78 -18.69 15.55
CA THR A 22 -0.48 -18.75 14.89
C THR A 22 -0.38 -19.91 13.90
N LEU A 23 -0.84 -21.11 14.26
CA LEU A 23 -0.81 -22.26 13.34
C LEU A 23 -1.71 -22.05 12.12
N ARG A 24 -2.87 -21.40 12.27
CA ARG A 24 -3.74 -21.07 11.12
C ARG A 24 -3.08 -20.01 10.23
N VAL A 25 -2.47 -19.00 10.82
CA VAL A 25 -1.72 -17.97 10.09
C VAL A 25 -0.55 -18.59 9.32
N VAL A 26 0.15 -19.59 9.89
CA VAL A 26 1.19 -20.35 9.18
C VAL A 26 0.66 -21.02 7.92
N GLU A 27 -0.48 -21.70 7.99
CA GLU A 27 -1.06 -22.36 6.80
C GLU A 27 -1.53 -21.35 5.74
N VAL A 28 -2.15 -20.24 6.17
CA VAL A 28 -2.55 -19.17 5.25
C VAL A 28 -1.32 -18.52 4.59
N ALA A 29 -0.26 -18.25 5.35
CA ALA A 29 0.95 -17.64 4.84
C ALA A 29 1.66 -18.54 3.82
N LYS A 30 1.72 -19.86 4.08
CA LYS A 30 2.25 -20.83 3.12
C LYS A 30 1.41 -20.84 1.83
N HIS A 31 0.10 -20.89 1.95
CA HIS A 31 -0.81 -20.84 0.78
C HIS A 31 -0.60 -19.59 -0.07
N LEU A 32 -0.54 -18.40 0.55
CA LEU A 32 -0.25 -17.15 -0.18
C LEU A 32 1.16 -17.15 -0.77
N ALA A 33 2.15 -17.73 -0.08
CA ALA A 33 3.50 -17.86 -0.61
C ALA A 33 3.57 -18.75 -1.85
N GLU A 34 2.76 -19.82 -1.94
CA GLU A 34 2.64 -20.65 -3.15
C GLU A 34 2.06 -19.85 -4.32
N ILE A 35 1.01 -19.06 -4.08
CA ILE A 35 0.35 -18.23 -5.12
C ILE A 35 1.31 -17.19 -5.69
N TYR A 36 2.03 -16.46 -4.82
CA TYR A 36 2.83 -15.31 -5.22
C TYR A 36 4.33 -15.61 -5.41
N GLY A 37 4.74 -16.87 -5.27
CA GLY A 37 6.12 -17.31 -5.50
C GLY A 37 7.12 -16.85 -4.42
N ALA A 38 6.68 -16.73 -3.17
CA ALA A 38 7.55 -16.45 -2.03
C ALA A 38 8.15 -17.75 -1.44
N SER A 39 9.18 -17.63 -0.60
CA SER A 39 9.72 -18.79 0.12
C SER A 39 8.72 -19.31 1.15
N LEU A 40 8.30 -20.58 1.00
CA LEU A 40 7.42 -21.26 1.94
C LEU A 40 8.03 -21.37 3.33
N GLU A 41 9.33 -21.60 3.41
CA GLU A 41 10.08 -21.74 4.66
C GLU A 41 10.10 -20.40 5.42
N ARG A 42 10.39 -19.29 4.72
CA ARG A 42 10.36 -17.95 5.32
C ARG A 42 8.95 -17.53 5.73
N ALA A 43 7.95 -17.81 4.89
CA ALA A 43 6.55 -17.54 5.20
C ALA A 43 6.08 -18.30 6.44
N ALA A 44 6.37 -19.60 6.53
CA ALA A 44 6.05 -20.40 7.69
C ALA A 44 6.77 -19.90 8.96
N LEU A 45 8.07 -19.60 8.87
CA LEU A 45 8.84 -19.12 10.02
C LEU A 45 8.35 -17.75 10.51
N ALA A 46 8.17 -16.79 9.61
CA ALA A 46 7.68 -15.46 9.97
C ALA A 46 6.27 -15.52 10.59
N ALA A 47 5.36 -16.31 9.99
CA ALA A 47 4.02 -16.54 10.53
C ALA A 47 4.05 -17.24 11.89
N LEU A 48 4.97 -18.17 12.12
CA LEU A 48 5.09 -18.89 13.39
C LEU A 48 5.48 -17.95 14.54
N VAL A 49 6.31 -16.94 14.27
CA VAL A 49 6.88 -16.08 15.32
C VAL A 49 6.27 -14.68 15.40
N HIS A 50 5.37 -14.29 14.48
CA HIS A 50 4.85 -12.92 14.37
C HIS A 50 4.26 -12.37 15.67
N ASP A 51 3.56 -13.22 16.43
CA ASP A 51 2.82 -12.86 17.64
C ASP A 51 3.54 -13.32 18.93
N VAL A 52 4.81 -13.77 18.86
CA VAL A 52 5.52 -14.36 20.02
C VAL A 52 5.61 -13.41 21.22
N CYS A 53 5.67 -12.11 20.97
CA CYS A 53 5.69 -11.09 22.02
C CYS A 53 4.30 -10.61 22.44
N LYS A 54 3.20 -11.07 21.83
CA LYS A 54 1.84 -10.66 22.23
C LYS A 54 1.52 -10.86 23.72
N PRO A 55 1.98 -11.92 24.42
CA PRO A 55 1.76 -12.08 25.86
C PRO A 55 2.81 -11.35 26.74
N MET A 56 3.81 -10.69 26.16
CA MET A 56 4.85 -9.97 26.90
C MET A 56 4.25 -8.77 27.66
N ASP A 57 4.76 -8.49 28.87
CA ASP A 57 4.30 -7.34 29.64
C ASP A 57 4.76 -6.00 29.03
N GLU A 58 3.95 -4.96 29.21
CA GLU A 58 4.19 -3.62 28.65
C GLU A 58 5.55 -3.04 29.08
N VAL A 59 5.96 -3.25 30.34
CA VAL A 59 7.22 -2.69 30.86
C VAL A 59 8.40 -3.33 30.16
N LEU A 60 8.36 -4.65 29.95
CA LEU A 60 9.38 -5.37 29.21
C LEU A 60 9.39 -4.98 27.72
N MET A 61 8.23 -4.85 27.07
CA MET A 61 8.16 -4.36 25.68
C MET A 61 8.81 -2.98 25.53
N LYS A 62 8.51 -2.04 26.44
CA LYS A 62 9.12 -0.70 26.41
C LYS A 62 10.62 -0.74 26.66
N LYS A 63 11.11 -1.65 27.51
CA LYS A 63 12.56 -1.88 27.66
C LYS A 63 13.18 -2.39 26.37
N TYR A 64 12.53 -3.33 25.68
CA TYR A 64 12.99 -3.81 24.37
C TYR A 64 13.10 -2.67 23.36
N VAL A 65 12.09 -1.79 23.29
CA VAL A 65 12.12 -0.61 22.42
C VAL A 65 13.37 0.24 22.66
N ILE A 66 13.72 0.49 23.93
CA ILE A 66 14.88 1.31 24.31
C ILE A 66 16.21 0.57 24.07
N LEU A 67 16.32 -0.68 24.51
CA LEU A 67 17.59 -1.45 24.47
C LEU A 67 18.01 -1.80 23.05
N HIS A 68 17.05 -2.01 22.15
CA HIS A 68 17.29 -2.37 20.75
C HIS A 68 17.26 -1.18 19.80
N ASN A 69 17.18 0.06 20.30
CA ASN A 69 17.06 1.28 19.48
C ASN A 69 15.94 1.18 18.43
N LEU A 70 14.78 0.64 18.82
CA LEU A 70 13.59 0.68 17.97
C LEU A 70 13.04 2.11 17.91
N ASP A 71 12.04 2.36 17.05
CA ASP A 71 11.41 3.69 16.96
C ASP A 71 10.86 4.11 18.32
N VAL A 72 11.44 5.16 18.90
CA VAL A 72 11.06 5.70 20.21
C VAL A 72 9.61 6.18 20.25
N ASN A 73 9.03 6.54 19.10
CA ASN A 73 7.63 6.94 19.00
C ASN A 73 6.68 5.79 19.37
N LEU A 74 7.12 4.53 19.29
CA LEU A 74 6.34 3.37 19.72
C LEU A 74 5.94 3.48 21.20
N LEU A 75 6.75 4.15 22.04
CA LEU A 75 6.47 4.31 23.47
C LEU A 75 5.19 5.09 23.76
N ASP A 76 4.70 5.86 22.79
CA ASP A 76 3.46 6.64 22.86
C ASP A 76 2.23 5.84 22.40
N TYR A 77 2.34 4.53 22.15
CA TYR A 77 1.24 3.68 21.66
C TYR A 77 0.95 2.48 22.58
N PRO A 78 -0.25 1.87 22.47
CA PRO A 78 -0.60 0.63 23.17
C PRO A 78 0.30 -0.57 22.78
N VAL A 79 0.39 -1.58 23.66
CA VAL A 79 1.22 -2.79 23.46
C VAL A 79 0.91 -3.54 22.17
N GLU A 80 -0.31 -3.41 21.66
CA GLU A 80 -0.75 -3.95 20.37
C GLU A 80 0.03 -3.39 19.19
N VAL A 81 0.66 -2.22 19.35
CA VAL A 81 1.55 -1.62 18.34
C VAL A 81 3.00 -2.05 18.54
N LEU A 82 3.41 -2.30 19.78
CA LEU A 82 4.79 -2.62 20.11
C LEU A 82 5.15 -4.07 19.79
N HIS A 83 4.20 -5.01 19.87
CA HIS A 83 4.54 -6.44 19.87
C HIS A 83 5.20 -6.91 18.57
N GLY A 84 4.86 -6.33 17.41
CA GLY A 84 5.52 -6.64 16.13
C GLY A 84 6.99 -6.21 16.11
N PRO A 85 7.30 -4.89 16.26
CA PRO A 85 8.68 -4.42 16.32
C PRO A 85 9.51 -5.08 17.43
N VAL A 86 8.92 -5.31 18.60
CA VAL A 86 9.58 -6.02 19.71
C VAL A 86 9.84 -7.49 19.34
N ALA A 87 8.87 -8.18 18.73
CA ALA A 87 9.06 -9.56 18.27
C ALA A 87 10.21 -9.67 17.26
N SER A 88 10.37 -8.70 16.37
CA SER A 88 11.49 -8.67 15.41
C SER A 88 12.87 -8.66 16.09
N ALA A 89 13.01 -8.04 17.25
CA ALA A 89 14.25 -8.06 18.02
C ALA A 89 14.37 -9.35 18.86
N TYR A 90 13.27 -9.72 19.51
CA TYR A 90 13.19 -10.88 20.40
C TYR A 90 13.54 -12.21 19.70
N ILE A 91 13.05 -12.43 18.46
CA ILE A 91 13.29 -13.69 17.73
C ILE A 91 14.76 -13.90 17.35
N GLU A 92 15.52 -12.82 17.19
CA GLU A 92 16.95 -12.92 16.91
C GLU A 92 17.70 -13.38 18.16
N GLU A 93 17.45 -12.76 19.31
CA GLU A 93 18.09 -13.12 20.58
C GLU A 93 17.70 -14.51 21.06
N GLU A 94 16.39 -14.80 21.05
CA GLU A 94 15.85 -15.99 21.70
C GLU A 94 15.87 -17.20 20.78
N PHE A 95 15.62 -17.03 19.49
CA PHE A 95 15.50 -18.16 18.54
C PHE A 95 16.67 -18.25 17.56
N GLY A 96 17.56 -17.25 17.54
CA GLY A 96 18.65 -17.16 16.57
C GLY A 96 18.17 -16.88 15.15
N VAL A 97 16.99 -16.26 14.99
CA VAL A 97 16.42 -15.92 13.67
C VAL A 97 17.00 -14.58 13.22
N ALA A 98 18.08 -14.65 12.43
CA ALA A 98 18.79 -13.48 11.89
C ALA A 98 18.41 -13.13 10.43
N ASP A 99 17.41 -13.81 9.85
CA ASP A 99 16.94 -13.51 8.49
C ASP A 99 16.17 -12.17 8.50
N GLU A 100 16.76 -11.15 7.87
CA GLU A 100 16.21 -9.79 7.83
C GLU A 100 14.84 -9.69 7.14
N GLU A 101 14.54 -10.57 6.17
CA GLU A 101 13.24 -10.57 5.51
C GLU A 101 12.15 -11.06 6.49
N VAL A 102 12.46 -12.10 7.27
CA VAL A 102 11.59 -12.62 8.33
C VAL A 102 11.40 -11.58 9.43
N LYS A 103 12.48 -10.95 9.89
CA LYS A 103 12.44 -9.88 10.89
C LYS A 103 11.57 -8.71 10.44
N LEU A 104 11.73 -8.23 9.20
CA LEU A 104 10.91 -7.15 8.64
C LEU A 104 9.42 -7.54 8.55
N ALA A 105 9.14 -8.78 8.13
CA ALA A 105 7.76 -9.29 8.08
C ALA A 105 7.11 -9.32 9.46
N VAL A 106 7.84 -9.76 10.48
CA VAL A 106 7.39 -9.77 11.87
C VAL A 106 7.23 -8.35 12.42
N ALA A 107 8.17 -7.44 12.16
CA ALA A 107 8.13 -6.06 12.63
C ALA A 107 6.87 -5.31 12.17
N ASN A 108 6.45 -5.55 10.92
CA ASN A 108 5.41 -4.76 10.25
C ASN A 108 4.06 -5.48 10.12
N HIS A 109 3.89 -6.69 10.67
CA HIS A 109 2.68 -7.50 10.44
C HIS A 109 1.39 -6.88 10.99
N THR A 110 1.45 -5.98 11.97
CA THR A 110 0.23 -5.43 12.61
C THR A 110 -0.38 -4.27 11.84
N PHE A 111 0.46 -3.35 11.35
CA PHE A 111 0.00 -2.11 10.72
C PHE A 111 0.50 -1.91 9.29
N GLY A 112 1.37 -2.81 8.82
CA GLY A 112 2.06 -2.65 7.56
C GLY A 112 2.90 -1.38 7.51
N ARG A 113 3.45 -1.14 6.32
CA ARG A 113 4.16 0.10 5.97
C ARG A 113 4.08 0.33 4.46
N LYS A 114 4.54 1.48 3.99
CA LYS A 114 4.81 1.68 2.56
C LYS A 114 5.97 0.79 2.10
N HIS A 115 5.94 0.37 0.83
CA HIS A 115 6.97 -0.47 0.21
C HIS A 115 7.25 -1.78 0.99
N MET A 116 6.22 -2.48 1.43
CA MET A 116 6.40 -3.83 1.98
C MET A 116 6.98 -4.77 0.91
N THR A 117 7.94 -5.58 1.34
CA THR A 117 8.40 -6.77 0.62
C THR A 117 7.26 -7.76 0.41
N LEU A 118 7.45 -8.74 -0.47
CA LEU A 118 6.45 -9.78 -0.70
C LEU A 118 6.12 -10.54 0.60
N LEU A 119 7.14 -10.90 1.38
CA LEU A 119 6.95 -11.61 2.65
C LEU A 119 6.17 -10.77 3.67
N GLU A 120 6.50 -9.49 3.84
CA GLU A 120 5.75 -8.57 4.72
C GLU A 120 4.27 -8.51 4.36
N LYS A 121 3.94 -8.39 3.06
CA LYS A 121 2.54 -8.39 2.59
C LYS A 121 1.83 -9.70 2.92
N ILE A 122 2.50 -10.84 2.69
CA ILE A 122 1.95 -12.17 2.99
C ILE A 122 1.63 -12.30 4.48
N ILE A 123 2.55 -11.93 5.37
CA ILE A 123 2.34 -12.08 6.82
C ILE A 123 1.28 -11.11 7.34
N PHE A 124 1.28 -9.86 6.88
CA PHE A 124 0.24 -8.87 7.19
C PHE A 124 -1.15 -9.37 6.81
N ILE A 125 -1.30 -9.91 5.59
CA ILE A 125 -2.58 -10.43 5.12
C ILE A 125 -2.95 -11.76 5.78
N ALA A 126 -2.00 -12.67 5.97
CA ALA A 126 -2.27 -13.96 6.60
C ALA A 126 -2.80 -13.81 8.03
N ASP A 127 -2.26 -12.86 8.82
CA ASP A 127 -2.81 -12.54 10.14
C ASP A 127 -4.23 -11.98 10.06
N TYR A 128 -4.46 -11.06 9.11
CA TYR A 128 -5.76 -10.43 8.92
C TYR A 128 -6.84 -11.44 8.50
N ILE A 129 -6.52 -12.38 7.59
CA ILE A 129 -7.46 -13.32 6.99
C ILE A 129 -7.55 -14.68 7.69
N ASP A 130 -7.05 -14.81 8.93
CA ASP A 130 -7.25 -16.03 9.73
C ASP A 130 -8.73 -16.46 9.66
N PRO A 131 -9.03 -17.69 9.19
CA PRO A 131 -10.40 -18.15 8.94
C PRO A 131 -11.29 -18.22 10.19
N GLN A 132 -10.73 -18.14 11.40
CA GLN A 132 -11.51 -18.06 12.63
C GLN A 132 -11.78 -16.63 13.12
N ARG A 133 -11.17 -15.60 12.51
CA ARG A 133 -11.50 -14.20 12.82
C ARG A 133 -12.93 -13.90 12.36
N LYS A 134 -13.54 -12.92 13.03
CA LYS A 134 -14.90 -12.46 12.76
C LYS A 134 -14.91 -10.94 12.73
N HIS A 135 -14.34 -10.36 11.68
CA HIS A 135 -14.43 -8.93 11.44
C HIS A 135 -15.20 -8.64 10.14
N PRO A 136 -15.85 -7.47 10.04
CA PRO A 136 -16.48 -7.03 8.80
C PRO A 136 -15.46 -7.05 7.65
N HIS A 137 -15.90 -7.47 6.47
CA HIS A 137 -15.08 -7.53 5.25
C HIS A 137 -13.99 -8.62 5.19
N LEU A 138 -13.91 -9.55 6.15
CA LEU A 138 -13.00 -10.71 6.07
C LEU A 138 -13.08 -11.44 4.73
N ALA A 139 -14.30 -11.79 4.30
CA ALA A 139 -14.52 -12.53 3.05
C ALA A 139 -14.02 -11.78 1.80
N GLU A 140 -14.22 -10.46 1.74
CA GLU A 140 -13.75 -9.61 0.64
C GLU A 140 -12.22 -9.60 0.58
N VAL A 141 -11.54 -9.40 1.71
CA VAL A 141 -10.07 -9.38 1.76
C VAL A 141 -9.49 -10.77 1.44
N THR A 142 -10.10 -11.85 1.93
CA THR A 142 -9.70 -13.23 1.63
C THR A 142 -9.82 -13.56 0.14
N GLU A 143 -10.89 -13.11 -0.52
CA GLU A 143 -11.08 -13.32 -1.95
C GLU A 143 -10.04 -12.56 -2.77
N VAL A 144 -9.88 -11.26 -2.49
CA VAL A 144 -8.93 -10.39 -3.19
C VAL A 144 -7.49 -10.88 -3.03
N SER A 145 -7.13 -11.38 -1.84
CA SER A 145 -5.77 -11.87 -1.57
C SER A 145 -5.38 -13.10 -2.40
N GLN A 146 -6.30 -13.72 -3.14
CA GLN A 146 -5.96 -14.84 -4.03
C GLN A 146 -5.41 -14.40 -5.39
N TYR A 147 -5.67 -13.14 -5.80
CA TYR A 147 -5.30 -12.66 -7.13
C TYR A 147 -4.64 -11.27 -7.14
N ASP A 148 -4.82 -10.45 -6.10
CA ASP A 148 -4.20 -9.13 -5.97
C ASP A 148 -3.82 -8.84 -4.50
N LEU A 149 -2.56 -9.12 -4.16
CA LEU A 149 -2.06 -8.97 -2.80
C LEU A 149 -1.96 -7.50 -2.37
N ASP A 150 -1.69 -6.59 -3.31
CA ASP A 150 -1.53 -5.17 -3.02
C ASP A 150 -2.89 -4.54 -2.73
N GLU A 151 -3.93 -4.94 -3.47
CA GLU A 151 -5.31 -4.55 -3.18
C GLU A 151 -5.80 -5.14 -1.85
N ALA A 152 -5.43 -6.39 -1.52
CA ALA A 152 -5.75 -6.99 -0.22
C ALA A 152 -5.13 -6.18 0.93
N VAL A 153 -3.86 -5.76 0.78
CA VAL A 153 -3.17 -4.88 1.75
C VAL A 153 -3.90 -3.55 1.88
N ARG A 154 -4.27 -2.92 0.75
CA ARG A 154 -5.02 -1.67 0.74
C ARG A 154 -6.35 -1.79 1.51
N LEU A 155 -7.10 -2.87 1.27
CA LEU A 155 -8.39 -3.12 1.91
C LEU A 155 -8.24 -3.41 3.41
N ALA A 156 -7.32 -4.28 3.80
CA ALA A 156 -7.04 -4.56 5.20
C ALA A 156 -6.61 -3.29 5.96
N ALA A 157 -5.73 -2.47 5.37
CA ALA A 157 -5.33 -1.19 5.94
C ALA A 157 -6.51 -0.21 6.05
N LYS A 158 -7.35 -0.10 5.01
CA LYS A 158 -8.56 0.72 5.01
C LYS A 158 -9.52 0.32 6.14
N TYR A 159 -9.84 -0.95 6.26
CA TYR A 159 -10.80 -1.44 7.25
C TYR A 159 -10.25 -1.33 8.68
N THR A 160 -8.95 -1.54 8.87
CA THR A 160 -8.29 -1.27 10.15
C THR A 160 -8.34 0.22 10.52
N LEU A 161 -8.09 1.13 9.57
CA LEU A 161 -8.21 2.58 9.79
C LEU A 161 -9.63 2.98 10.18
N VAL A 162 -10.64 2.51 9.45
CA VAL A 162 -12.05 2.79 9.76
C VAL A 162 -12.40 2.29 11.15
N TYR A 163 -12.00 1.06 11.49
CA TYR A 163 -12.21 0.51 12.83
C TYR A 163 -11.57 1.39 13.92
N LEU A 164 -10.31 1.79 13.76
CA LEU A 164 -9.63 2.64 14.76
C LEU A 164 -10.32 4.00 14.90
N ILE A 165 -10.72 4.63 13.79
CA ILE A 165 -11.45 5.92 13.79
C ILE A 165 -12.80 5.79 14.49
N ASP A 166 -13.57 4.75 14.17
CA ASP A 166 -14.91 4.52 14.73
C ASP A 166 -14.87 4.20 16.23
N ASN A 167 -13.70 3.80 16.76
CA ASN A 167 -13.48 3.50 18.19
C ASN A 167 -12.64 4.57 18.91
N ASP A 168 -12.39 5.73 18.29
CA ASP A 168 -11.58 6.82 18.86
C ASP A 168 -10.15 6.38 19.29
N GLU A 169 -9.58 5.40 18.60
CA GLU A 169 -8.27 4.83 18.91
C GLU A 169 -7.11 5.60 18.24
N ARG A 170 -5.93 5.54 18.86
CA ARG A 170 -4.71 6.12 18.27
C ARG A 170 -4.29 5.34 17.03
N ILE A 171 -4.02 6.06 15.94
CA ILE A 171 -3.55 5.48 14.68
C ILE A 171 -2.03 5.62 14.61
N TYR A 172 -1.33 4.49 14.55
CA TYR A 172 0.11 4.50 14.30
C TYR A 172 0.39 4.97 12.85
N PRO A 173 1.30 5.94 12.62
CA PRO A 173 1.47 6.57 11.31
C PRO A 173 1.74 5.61 10.15
N SER A 174 2.41 4.48 10.42
CA SER A 174 2.74 3.50 9.37
C SER A 174 1.50 2.92 8.70
N LEU A 175 0.37 2.77 9.42
CA LEU A 175 -0.89 2.26 8.87
C LEU A 175 -1.47 3.23 7.83
N LEU A 176 -1.44 4.53 8.13
CA LEU A 176 -1.92 5.56 7.21
C LEU A 176 -1.01 5.66 5.97
N GLU A 177 0.31 5.59 6.18
CA GLU A 177 1.27 5.54 5.07
C GLU A 177 1.08 4.29 4.20
N CYS A 178 0.84 3.13 4.83
CA CYS A 178 0.53 1.87 4.15
C CYS A 178 -0.72 2.04 3.28
N TYR A 179 -1.83 2.49 3.87
CA TYR A 179 -3.06 2.74 3.12
C TYR A 179 -2.84 3.69 1.95
N ASN A 180 -2.22 4.85 2.17
CA ASN A 180 -1.99 5.83 1.12
C ASN A 180 -1.16 5.26 -0.04
N TYR A 181 -0.09 4.52 0.29
CA TYR A 181 0.78 3.91 -0.71
C TYR A 181 0.07 2.87 -1.58
N TYR A 182 -0.67 1.94 -0.95
CA TYR A 182 -1.40 0.90 -1.69
C TYR A 182 -2.73 1.39 -2.28
N ASN A 183 -3.17 2.61 -1.94
CA ASN A 183 -4.36 3.26 -2.50
C ASN A 183 -4.05 4.19 -3.67
N ILE A 184 -2.80 4.19 -4.15
CA ILE A 184 -2.42 4.77 -5.43
C ILE A 184 -3.08 3.95 -6.53
N LYS A 185 -3.90 4.58 -7.35
CA LYS A 185 -4.53 3.88 -8.48
C LYS A 185 -3.67 4.04 -9.73
N ASN A 186 -3.38 2.93 -10.39
CA ASN A 186 -2.81 2.93 -11.73
C ASN A 186 -3.93 3.19 -12.74
N TYR A 187 -3.97 4.38 -13.31
CA TYR A 187 -4.92 4.70 -14.36
C TYR A 187 -4.24 4.68 -15.73
N ARG A 188 -4.96 4.23 -16.75
CA ARG A 188 -4.54 4.48 -18.13
C ARG A 188 -4.98 5.86 -18.59
N VAL A 189 -4.05 6.58 -19.20
CA VAL A 189 -4.27 7.94 -19.70
C VAL A 189 -3.90 8.00 -21.19
N GLY A 190 -4.91 8.08 -22.06
CA GLY A 190 -4.69 8.18 -23.50
C GLY A 190 -4.28 9.58 -23.95
N PHE A 191 -3.31 9.68 -24.84
CA PHE A 191 -2.91 10.90 -25.53
C PHE A 191 -2.96 10.73 -27.06
N LYS A 192 -3.01 11.82 -27.83
CA LYS A 192 -2.81 11.72 -29.28
C LYS A 192 -1.35 11.40 -29.58
N GLU A 193 -1.07 10.55 -30.57
CA GLU A 193 0.30 10.16 -30.97
C GLU A 193 1.26 11.36 -31.07
N LYS A 194 0.82 12.46 -31.69
CA LYS A 194 1.62 13.69 -31.84
C LYS A 194 2.10 14.35 -30.54
N ASN A 195 1.55 13.96 -29.39
CA ASN A 195 1.95 14.48 -28.08
C ASN A 195 2.96 13.57 -27.37
N LYS A 196 3.21 12.35 -27.86
CA LYS A 196 4.09 11.36 -27.23
C LYS A 196 5.49 11.91 -26.98
N ASP A 197 6.15 12.41 -28.03
CA ASP A 197 7.50 12.98 -27.92
C ASP A 197 7.54 14.17 -26.95
N LYS A 198 6.53 15.05 -27.02
CA LYS A 198 6.44 16.22 -26.13
C LYS A 198 6.25 15.85 -24.66
N ILE A 199 5.56 14.75 -24.39
CA ILE A 199 5.45 14.23 -23.03
C ILE A 199 6.81 13.68 -22.61
N LEU A 200 7.42 12.81 -23.44
CA LEU A 200 8.73 12.19 -23.18
C LEU A 200 9.90 13.18 -22.99
N THR A 201 9.77 14.41 -23.50
CA THR A 201 10.74 15.52 -23.33
C THR A 201 10.33 16.55 -22.28
N ASP A 202 9.27 16.30 -21.51
CA ASP A 202 8.71 17.22 -20.50
C ASP A 202 8.24 18.58 -21.06
N GLU A 203 8.09 18.71 -22.39
CA GLU A 203 7.50 19.89 -23.03
C GLU A 203 5.99 19.99 -22.75
N LYS A 204 5.33 18.84 -22.58
CA LYS A 204 3.90 18.74 -22.25
C LYS A 204 3.69 18.00 -20.95
N THR A 205 3.49 18.77 -19.88
CA THR A 205 3.27 18.29 -18.51
C THR A 205 1.83 18.45 -18.02
N ILE A 206 0.91 18.80 -18.93
CA ILE A 206 -0.52 18.96 -18.59
C ILE A 206 -1.45 18.34 -19.62
N THR A 207 -2.63 17.93 -19.14
CA THR A 207 -3.80 17.62 -19.94
C THR A 207 -5.06 18.22 -19.30
N ILE A 208 -6.08 18.50 -20.12
CA ILE A 208 -7.35 19.09 -19.73
C ILE A 208 -8.43 18.09 -20.11
N ARG A 209 -9.23 17.70 -19.12
CA ARG A 209 -10.20 16.60 -19.21
C ARG A 209 -11.52 16.98 -18.55
N ASN A 210 -12.61 16.32 -18.89
CA ASN A 210 -13.86 16.47 -18.16
C ASN A 210 -13.91 15.60 -16.90
N LYS A 211 -15.00 15.69 -16.13
CA LYS A 211 -15.13 15.02 -14.82
C LYS A 211 -14.99 13.49 -14.91
N SER A 212 -15.51 12.85 -15.96
CA SER A 212 -15.39 11.39 -16.14
C SER A 212 -13.95 10.94 -16.35
N GLU A 213 -13.12 11.79 -16.96
CA GLU A 213 -11.74 11.45 -17.35
C GLU A 213 -10.69 12.08 -16.42
N ALA A 214 -11.08 12.77 -15.34
CA ALA A 214 -10.21 13.51 -14.44
C ALA A 214 -10.37 13.11 -12.96
N HIS A 215 -10.72 11.85 -12.71
CA HIS A 215 -10.90 11.31 -11.35
C HIS A 215 -9.58 11.03 -10.62
N PHE A 216 -8.46 11.50 -11.18
CA PHE A 216 -7.13 11.39 -10.60
C PHE A 216 -6.97 12.29 -9.39
N LYS A 217 -6.03 11.94 -8.53
CA LYS A 217 -5.60 12.66 -7.35
C LYS A 217 -4.09 12.85 -7.43
N LYS A 218 -3.58 13.84 -6.71
CA LYS A 218 -2.13 14.03 -6.55
C LYS A 218 -1.49 12.74 -6.04
N GLY A 219 -0.42 12.29 -6.68
CA GLY A 219 0.30 11.04 -6.39
C GLY A 219 -0.23 9.81 -7.13
N ASP A 220 -1.37 9.90 -7.83
CA ASP A 220 -1.81 8.79 -8.69
C ASP A 220 -0.82 8.58 -9.84
N LEU A 221 -0.60 7.32 -10.20
CA LEU A 221 0.26 6.93 -11.31
C LEU A 221 -0.57 6.71 -12.56
N LEU A 222 -0.13 7.28 -13.67
CA LEU A 222 -0.79 7.17 -14.96
C LEU A 222 0.09 6.40 -15.95
N GLU A 223 -0.39 5.28 -16.44
CA GLU A 223 0.14 4.60 -17.61
C GLU A 223 -0.25 5.40 -18.86
N ALA A 224 0.73 6.09 -19.45
CA ALA A 224 0.52 6.88 -20.64
C ALA A 224 0.52 5.99 -21.88
N THR A 225 -0.57 6.02 -22.63
CA THR A 225 -0.73 5.32 -23.91
C THR A 225 -1.15 6.31 -24.99
N THR A 226 -1.12 5.92 -26.25
CA THR A 226 -1.69 6.74 -27.31
C THR A 226 -3.09 6.23 -27.69
N TYR A 227 -3.94 7.10 -28.23
CA TYR A 227 -5.27 6.67 -28.69
C TYR A 227 -5.15 5.72 -29.90
N GLU A 228 -4.06 5.86 -30.65
CA GLU A 228 -3.71 5.05 -31.81
C GLU A 228 -3.13 3.69 -31.42
N ASP A 229 -2.43 3.60 -30.28
CA ASP A 229 -1.89 2.37 -29.70
C ASP A 229 -2.19 2.31 -28.18
N PRO A 230 -3.41 1.90 -27.80
CA PRO A 230 -3.86 1.93 -26.41
C PRO A 230 -3.25 0.82 -25.55
N ASP A 231 -2.64 -0.20 -26.15
CA ASP A 231 -2.08 -1.36 -25.44
C ASP A 231 -0.62 -1.16 -25.03
N THR A 232 0.09 -0.28 -25.74
CA THR A 232 1.49 0.04 -25.45
C THR A 232 1.61 1.25 -24.52
N VAL A 233 2.13 0.99 -23.31
CA VAL A 233 2.52 2.05 -22.37
C VAL A 233 3.86 2.65 -22.80
N PHE A 234 3.89 3.95 -23.05
CA PHE A 234 5.12 4.67 -23.45
C PHE A 234 5.78 5.45 -22.32
N ALA A 235 5.08 5.68 -21.21
CA ALA A 235 5.63 6.33 -20.02
C ALA A 235 4.74 6.05 -18.81
N THR A 236 5.32 6.15 -17.61
CA THR A 236 4.58 6.28 -16.35
C THR A 236 4.70 7.70 -15.85
N LEU A 237 3.55 8.32 -15.58
CA LEU A 237 3.42 9.69 -15.10
C LEU A 237 2.97 9.69 -13.65
N GLU A 238 3.44 10.62 -12.83
CA GLU A 238 2.86 10.88 -11.51
C GLU A 238 2.07 12.20 -11.56
N VAL A 239 0.86 12.19 -11.02
CA VAL A 239 -0.01 13.39 -10.98
C VAL A 239 0.46 14.36 -9.91
N ASP A 240 0.84 15.57 -10.33
CA ASP A 240 1.25 16.64 -9.42
C ASP A 240 0.06 17.41 -8.84
N LEU A 241 -0.96 17.62 -9.68
CA LEU A 241 -2.11 18.46 -9.37
C LEU A 241 -3.29 18.11 -10.26
N VAL A 242 -4.49 18.13 -9.70
CA VAL A 242 -5.74 18.20 -10.45
C VAL A 242 -6.49 19.46 -10.00
N LYS A 243 -6.76 20.36 -10.95
CA LYS A 243 -7.39 21.66 -10.67
C LYS A 243 -8.61 21.88 -11.57
N PRO A 244 -9.79 22.19 -11.02
CA PRO A 244 -10.94 22.56 -11.83
C PRO A 244 -10.72 23.90 -12.52
N VAL A 245 -11.16 24.01 -13.77
CA VAL A 245 -11.14 25.21 -14.60
C VAL A 245 -12.43 25.29 -15.40
N THR A 246 -12.92 26.50 -15.61
CA THR A 246 -13.95 26.81 -16.61
C THR A 246 -13.29 27.42 -17.85
N ARG A 247 -14.03 27.51 -18.96
CA ARG A 247 -13.57 28.16 -20.20
C ARG A 247 -13.10 29.61 -19.97
N GLU A 248 -13.71 30.31 -19.02
CA GLU A 248 -13.36 31.69 -18.63
C GLU A 248 -12.07 31.79 -17.81
N THR A 249 -11.73 30.74 -17.05
CA THR A 249 -10.53 30.71 -16.20
C THR A 249 -9.29 30.15 -16.91
N LEU A 250 -9.45 29.69 -18.15
CA LEU A 250 -8.31 29.27 -18.96
C LEU A 250 -7.43 30.48 -19.29
N THR A 251 -6.12 30.24 -19.35
CA THR A 251 -5.11 31.28 -19.57
C THR A 251 -4.22 30.90 -20.74
N GLU A 252 -3.53 31.88 -21.32
CA GLU A 252 -2.54 31.61 -22.38
C GLU A 252 -1.46 30.61 -21.95
N ARG A 253 -1.15 30.55 -20.65
CA ARG A 253 -0.22 29.56 -20.10
C ARG A 253 -0.67 28.13 -20.41
N TYR A 254 -1.97 27.83 -20.30
CA TYR A 254 -2.50 26.52 -20.64
C TYR A 254 -2.46 26.27 -22.15
N ALA A 255 -2.78 27.28 -22.95
CA ALA A 255 -2.74 27.20 -24.41
C ALA A 255 -1.34 26.90 -24.94
N LYS A 256 -0.29 27.44 -24.29
CA LYS A 256 1.12 27.17 -24.63
C LYS A 256 1.47 25.67 -24.57
N TYR A 257 0.98 24.92 -23.58
CA TYR A 257 1.19 23.46 -23.49
C TYR A 257 0.43 22.65 -24.56
N TYR A 258 -0.47 23.29 -25.29
CA TYR A 258 -1.18 22.71 -26.44
C TYR A 258 -0.63 23.22 -27.77
N GLY A 259 0.31 24.19 -27.74
CA GLY A 259 0.92 24.80 -28.93
C GLY A 259 -0.10 25.56 -29.79
N VAL A 260 -1.07 26.21 -29.15
CA VAL A 260 -2.22 26.89 -29.79
C VAL A 260 -2.50 28.22 -29.09
N THR A 261 -3.33 29.07 -29.69
CA THR A 261 -3.83 30.28 -29.00
C THR A 261 -4.89 29.92 -27.95
N LEU A 262 -5.21 30.86 -27.06
CA LEU A 262 -6.25 30.66 -26.04
C LEU A 262 -7.62 30.39 -26.68
N ASP A 263 -7.99 31.17 -27.70
CA ASP A 263 -9.26 31.00 -28.41
C ASP A 263 -9.35 29.62 -29.09
N GLU A 264 -8.28 29.19 -29.75
CA GLU A 264 -8.21 27.84 -30.36
C GLU A 264 -8.30 26.72 -29.32
N LEU A 265 -7.71 26.91 -28.13
CA LEU A 265 -7.83 25.94 -27.04
C LEU A 265 -9.28 25.86 -26.56
N ILE A 266 -9.92 27.00 -26.32
CA ILE A 266 -11.32 27.07 -25.88
C ILE A 266 -12.23 26.39 -26.91
N GLU A 267 -12.06 26.69 -28.20
CA GLU A 267 -12.85 26.07 -29.27
C GLU A 267 -12.65 24.56 -29.33
N LYS A 268 -11.40 24.08 -29.23
CA LYS A 268 -11.09 22.64 -29.21
C LYS A 268 -11.73 21.94 -28.01
N LEU A 269 -11.70 22.56 -26.83
CA LEU A 269 -12.31 22.01 -25.62
C LEU A 269 -13.84 22.03 -25.72
N ALA A 270 -14.44 23.09 -26.25
CA ALA A 270 -15.88 23.14 -26.51
C ALA A 270 -16.33 22.05 -27.50
N LYS A 271 -15.55 21.78 -28.54
CA LYS A 271 -15.85 20.69 -29.49
C LYS A 271 -15.69 19.29 -28.86
N ARG A 272 -14.72 19.12 -27.97
CA ARG A 272 -14.43 17.83 -27.33
C ARG A 272 -15.39 17.52 -26.17
N TYR A 273 -15.73 18.55 -25.41
CA TYR A 273 -16.54 18.49 -24.19
C TYR A 273 -17.65 19.55 -24.26
N PRO A 274 -18.66 19.38 -25.12
CA PRO A 274 -19.68 20.42 -25.37
C PRO A 274 -20.54 20.69 -24.13
N GLU A 275 -20.91 19.64 -23.39
CA GLU A 275 -21.83 19.71 -22.26
C GLU A 275 -21.14 19.97 -20.90
N ASP A 276 -19.81 20.07 -20.88
CA ASP A 276 -19.05 20.24 -19.64
C ASP A 276 -18.68 21.71 -19.41
N ASP A 277 -19.27 22.33 -18.39
CA ASP A 277 -18.93 23.69 -17.96
C ASP A 277 -17.65 23.77 -17.13
N VAL A 278 -17.35 22.69 -16.41
CA VAL A 278 -16.14 22.52 -15.59
C VAL A 278 -15.28 21.41 -16.17
N LEU A 279 -14.06 21.79 -16.53
CA LEU A 279 -12.98 20.89 -16.93
C LEU A 279 -11.93 20.84 -15.82
N TYR A 280 -10.96 19.96 -15.98
CA TYR A 280 -9.92 19.72 -14.99
C TYR A 280 -8.57 19.72 -15.67
N VAL A 281 -7.68 20.60 -15.24
CA VAL A 281 -6.27 20.56 -15.59
C VAL A 281 -5.61 19.52 -14.70
N VAL A 282 -5.06 18.49 -15.33
CA VAL A 282 -4.22 17.47 -14.70
C VAL A 282 -2.79 17.79 -15.06
N MET A 283 -1.99 18.15 -14.06
CA MET A 283 -0.55 18.34 -14.19
C MET A 283 0.17 17.07 -13.75
N PHE A 284 1.25 16.73 -14.44
CA PHE A 284 2.02 15.51 -14.20
C PHE A 284 3.47 15.68 -14.61
N HIS A 285 4.33 14.82 -14.09
CA HIS A 285 5.72 14.64 -14.52
C HIS A 285 6.00 13.17 -14.84
N ILE A 286 7.01 12.93 -15.68
CA ILE A 286 7.45 11.55 -15.99
C ILE A 286 8.27 11.00 -14.83
N ILE A 287 7.93 9.78 -14.40
CA ILE A 287 8.75 9.00 -13.47
C ILE A 287 9.44 7.81 -14.16
N LYS A 288 8.92 7.33 -15.29
CA LYS A 288 9.50 6.23 -16.07
C LYS A 288 9.20 6.38 -17.56
N LYS A 289 10.19 6.07 -18.41
CA LYS A 289 10.08 5.99 -19.87
C LYS A 289 10.10 4.53 -20.32
#